data_AF-A0A7U9RHK8-F1
#
_entry.id   AF-A0A7U9RHK8-F1
#
_cell.length_a   1.000
_cell.length_b   1.000
_cell.length_c   1.000
_cell.angle_alpha   90.00
_cell.angle_beta   90.00
_cell.angle_gamma   90.00
#
_symmetry.space_group_name_H-M   'P 1'
#
loop_
_entity.id
_entity.type
_entity.pdbx_description
1 polymer ?
#
loop_
_entity_poly.entity_id
_entity_poly.type
_entity_poly.pdbx_seq_one_letter_code
_entity_poly.pdbx_strand_id
1 'polypeptide(L)'
;MDDLTKEQKHLLVSMYKEMLSRKHVLSLRESRHFENSDVIRDLFCPDKTSDDVSDLCWALKEKGYIDCYPGDELADEITICDRTIIYMENRFKNGLKDITAFLASLIP
;
A
#
# COMPACT_ATOMS: atom_id res chain seq x y z
N MET A 1 -10.22 -6.52 -4.97
CA MET A 1 -10.12 -6.09 -3.55
C MET A 1 -11.32 -6.54 -2.73
N ASP A 2 -12.26 -7.33 -3.23
CA ASP A 2 -13.38 -7.82 -2.39
C ASP A 2 -12.91 -8.85 -1.35
N ASP A 3 -11.75 -9.45 -1.59
CA ASP A 3 -10.96 -10.34 -0.75
C ASP A 3 -10.09 -9.63 0.32
N LEU A 4 -10.23 -8.30 0.47
CA LEU A 4 -9.49 -7.50 1.45
C LEU A 4 -10.38 -6.95 2.55
N THR A 5 -9.87 -6.96 3.78
CA THR A 5 -10.48 -6.24 4.93
C THR A 5 -10.45 -4.72 4.68
N LYS A 6 -11.21 -3.94 5.47
CA LYS A 6 -11.17 -2.47 5.39
C LYS A 6 -9.77 -1.92 5.64
N GLU A 7 -9.07 -2.51 6.60
CA GLU A 7 -7.70 -2.12 6.98
C GLU A 7 -6.68 -2.44 5.88
N GLN A 8 -6.75 -3.64 5.28
CA GLN A 8 -5.91 -4.00 4.13
C GLN A 8 -6.17 -3.07 2.93
N LYS A 9 -7.44 -2.73 2.67
CA LYS A 9 -7.82 -1.74 1.64
C LYS A 9 -7.23 -0.37 1.95
N HIS A 10 -7.32 0.07 3.20
CA HIS A 10 -6.81 1.36 3.64
C HIS A 10 -5.29 1.45 3.41
N LEU A 11 -4.54 0.43 3.86
CA LEU A 11 -3.09 0.37 3.68
C LEU A 11 -2.71 0.39 2.20
N LEU A 12 -3.27 -0.53 1.40
CA LEU A 12 -2.93 -0.68 -0.01
C LEU A 12 -3.23 0.59 -0.82
N VAL A 13 -4.37 1.24 -0.56
CA VAL A 13 -4.74 2.47 -1.26
C VAL A 13 -3.90 3.67 -0.78
N SER A 14 -3.51 3.70 0.49
CA SER A 14 -2.57 4.73 1.00
C SER A 14 -1.20 4.62 0.36
N MET A 15 -0.66 3.40 0.25
CA MET A 15 0.60 3.13 -0.47
C MET A 15 0.48 3.53 -1.95
N TYR A 16 -0.63 3.21 -2.62
CA TYR A 16 -0.86 3.61 -4.01
C TYR A 16 -0.94 5.13 -4.18
N LYS A 17 -1.63 5.82 -3.26
CA LYS A 17 -1.69 7.30 -3.24
C LYS A 17 -0.30 7.90 -3.12
N GLU A 18 0.54 7.35 -2.25
CA GLU A 18 1.91 7.81 -2.06
C GLU A 18 2.81 7.48 -3.26
N MET A 19 2.65 6.33 -3.89
CA MET A 19 3.33 6.04 -5.16
C MET A 19 3.01 7.10 -6.22
N LEU A 20 1.73 7.48 -6.38
CA LEU A 20 1.33 8.54 -7.30
C LEU A 20 1.94 9.89 -6.92
N SER A 21 2.06 10.19 -5.63
CA SER A 21 2.70 11.41 -5.14
C SER A 21 4.19 11.44 -5.53
N ARG A 22 4.89 10.31 -5.50
CA ARG A 22 6.33 10.19 -5.81
C ARG A 22 6.66 10.14 -7.31
N LYS A 23 5.72 9.75 -8.16
CA LYS A 23 5.90 9.55 -9.62
C LYS A 23 6.36 10.79 -10.40
N HIS A 24 6.26 12.00 -9.85
CA HIS A 24 6.71 13.22 -10.52
C HIS A 24 8.24 13.40 -10.51
N VAL A 25 8.94 12.73 -9.59
CA VAL A 25 10.40 12.82 -9.40
C VAL A 25 11.10 11.47 -9.50
N LEU A 26 10.39 10.36 -9.26
CA LEU A 26 10.95 9.01 -9.25
C LEU A 26 10.44 8.18 -10.42
N SER A 27 11.22 7.18 -10.83
CA SER A 27 10.75 6.15 -11.76
C SER A 27 9.58 5.35 -11.18
N LEU A 28 8.86 4.61 -12.03
CA LEU A 28 7.81 3.70 -11.55
C LEU A 28 8.36 2.68 -10.54
N ARG A 29 9.58 2.16 -10.77
CA ARG A 29 10.21 1.17 -9.90
C ARG A 29 10.48 1.74 -8.51
N GLU A 30 11.00 2.95 -8.44
CA GLU A 30 11.33 3.62 -7.18
C GLU A 30 10.08 4.13 -6.45
N SER A 31 9.12 4.72 -7.18
CA SER A 31 7.91 5.28 -6.58
C SER A 31 7.00 4.23 -5.93
N ARG A 32 6.98 2.99 -6.46
CA ARG A 32 6.12 1.91 -5.96
C ARG A 32 6.75 1.10 -4.81
N HIS A 33 7.98 1.44 -4.45
CA HIS A 33 8.79 0.73 -3.47
C HIS A 33 8.81 1.49 -2.13
N PHE A 34 8.82 0.72 -1.04
CA PHE A 34 8.95 1.16 0.34
C PHE A 34 9.97 0.26 1.01
N GLU A 35 10.85 0.85 1.80
CA GLU A 35 11.97 0.13 2.43
C GLU A 35 11.43 -1.01 3.30
N ASN A 36 10.67 -0.71 4.35
CA ASN A 36 10.21 -1.73 5.29
C ASN A 36 8.89 -1.34 5.97
N SER A 37 8.41 -2.20 6.87
CA SER A 37 7.21 -1.99 7.67
C SER A 37 7.29 -0.77 8.59
N ASP A 38 8.48 -0.37 9.07
CA ASP A 38 8.63 0.86 9.88
C ASP A 38 8.30 2.10 9.05
N VAL A 39 8.81 2.18 7.82
CA VAL A 39 8.50 3.28 6.89
C VAL A 39 7.00 3.33 6.59
N ILE A 40 6.38 2.16 6.37
CA ILE A 40 4.94 2.09 6.11
C ILE A 40 4.12 2.51 7.35
N ARG A 41 4.51 2.05 8.55
CA ARG A 41 3.91 2.43 9.83
C ARG A 41 3.93 3.95 9.99
N ASP A 42 5.10 4.55 9.87
CA ASP A 42 5.29 5.99 10.11
C ASP A 42 4.48 6.85 9.14
N LEU A 43 4.31 6.40 7.90
CA LEU A 43 3.56 7.12 6.87
C LEU A 43 2.04 6.95 6.99
N PHE A 44 1.54 5.76 7.33
CA PHE A 44 0.13 5.42 7.11
C PHE A 44 -0.58 4.80 8.32
N CYS A 45 0.15 4.26 9.29
CA CYS A 45 -0.39 3.55 10.44
C CYS A 45 0.41 3.87 11.72
N PRO A 46 0.57 5.15 12.10
CA PRO A 46 1.43 5.55 13.22
C PRO A 46 0.95 5.04 14.58
N ASP A 47 -0.29 4.57 14.67
CA ASP A 47 -0.89 3.95 15.85
C ASP A 47 -0.57 2.44 16.00
N LYS A 48 0.09 1.82 15.02
CA LYS A 48 0.39 0.39 14.98
C LYS A 48 1.84 0.07 15.29
N THR A 49 2.10 -1.20 15.59
CA THR A 49 3.47 -1.73 15.67
C THR A 49 3.97 -2.14 14.28
N SER A 50 5.29 -2.32 14.14
CA SER A 50 5.89 -2.80 12.88
C SER A 50 5.52 -4.26 12.58
N ASP A 51 5.29 -5.06 13.62
CA ASP A 51 4.75 -6.42 13.51
C ASP A 51 3.33 -6.40 12.91
N ASP A 52 2.43 -5.55 13.44
CA ASP A 52 1.06 -5.41 12.91
C ASP A 52 1.08 -4.99 11.41
N VAL A 53 1.97 -4.07 11.05
CA VAL A 53 2.12 -3.62 9.66
C VAL A 53 2.75 -4.72 8.79
N SER A 54 3.67 -5.51 9.33
CA SER A 54 4.25 -6.67 8.65
C SER A 54 3.18 -7.72 8.35
N ASP A 55 2.31 -8.03 9.31
CA ASP A 55 1.18 -8.94 9.11
C ASP A 55 0.22 -8.47 8.01
N LEU A 56 -0.06 -7.16 7.94
CA LEU A 56 -0.83 -6.58 6.84
C LEU A 56 -0.12 -6.76 5.50
N CYS A 57 1.21 -6.55 5.46
CA CYS A 57 2.01 -6.74 4.25
C CYS A 57 2.02 -8.21 3.80
N TRP A 58 2.20 -9.15 4.73
CA TRP A 58 2.13 -10.59 4.45
C TRP A 58 0.78 -11.01 3.90
N ALA A 59 -0.31 -10.51 4.50
CA ALA A 59 -1.66 -10.80 4.03
C ALA A 59 -1.95 -10.22 2.63
N LEU A 60 -1.34 -9.08 2.29
CA LEU A 60 -1.41 -8.49 0.94
C LEU A 60 -0.56 -9.26 -0.07
N LYS A 61 0.64 -9.71 0.34
CA LYS A 61 1.54 -10.53 -0.46
C LYS A 61 0.93 -11.89 -0.80
N GLU A 62 0.34 -12.58 0.18
CA GLU A 62 -0.32 -13.86 -0.02
C GLU A 62 -1.42 -13.78 -1.10
N LYS A 63 -2.11 -12.64 -1.16
CA LYS A 63 -3.14 -12.37 -2.17
C LYS A 63 -2.57 -11.80 -3.47
N GLY A 64 -1.28 -11.47 -3.53
CA GLY A 64 -0.56 -10.96 -4.70
C GLY A 64 -0.78 -9.47 -4.98
N TYR A 65 -1.14 -8.66 -3.98
CA TYR A 65 -1.29 -7.21 -4.16
C TYR A 65 0.04 -6.46 -4.12
N ILE A 66 0.97 -6.96 -3.33
CA ILE A 66 2.33 -6.45 -3.17
C ILE A 66 3.30 -7.62 -3.18
N ASP A 67 4.58 -7.33 -3.43
CA ASP A 67 5.69 -8.18 -3.07
C ASP A 67 6.41 -7.59 -1.85
N CYS A 68 6.96 -8.45 -0.99
CA CYS A 68 7.82 -8.08 0.13
C CYS A 68 8.63 -9.31 0.58
N TYR A 69 9.69 -9.12 1.33
CA TYR A 69 10.62 -10.16 1.76
C TYR A 69 10.90 -10.06 3.26
N PRO A 70 11.14 -11.17 3.97
CA PRO A 70 11.43 -11.11 5.39
C PRO A 70 12.80 -10.46 5.63
N GLY A 71 12.88 -9.55 6.61
CA GLY A 71 14.10 -8.93 7.13
C GLY A 71 13.91 -8.62 8.61
N ASP A 72 14.81 -9.10 9.47
CA ASP A 72 14.69 -8.99 10.95
C ASP A 72 13.30 -9.36 11.50
N GLU A 73 12.71 -10.44 10.95
CA GLU A 73 11.34 -10.92 11.24
C GLU A 73 10.19 -10.00 10.78
N LEU A 74 10.50 -8.87 10.15
CA LEU A 74 9.55 -7.89 9.62
C LEU A 74 9.43 -7.94 8.09
N ALA A 75 8.43 -7.24 7.57
CA ALA A 75 8.26 -7.05 6.13
C ALA A 75 9.23 -5.98 5.60
N ASP A 76 10.05 -6.40 4.65
CA ASP A 76 11.09 -5.60 4.01
C ASP A 76 10.90 -5.61 2.47
N GLU A 77 11.59 -4.72 1.78
CA GLU A 77 11.64 -4.62 0.32
C GLU A 77 10.25 -4.61 -0.33
N ILE A 78 9.36 -3.74 0.16
CA ILE A 78 7.93 -3.78 -0.10
C ILE A 78 7.60 -3.04 -1.40
N THR A 79 6.91 -3.70 -2.33
CA THR A 79 6.69 -3.19 -3.69
C THR A 79 5.26 -3.45 -4.15
N ILE A 80 4.56 -2.43 -4.65
CA ILE A 80 3.22 -2.61 -5.25
C ILE A 80 3.35 -3.35 -6.59
N CYS A 81 2.63 -4.46 -6.78
CA CYS A 81 2.67 -5.23 -8.02
C CYS A 81 1.96 -4.50 -9.18
N ASP A 82 2.39 -4.75 -10.42
CA ASP A 82 1.79 -4.14 -11.62
C ASP A 82 0.30 -4.45 -11.78
N ARG A 83 -0.11 -5.69 -11.46
CA ARG A 83 -1.54 -6.08 -11.43
C ARG A 83 -2.38 -5.19 -10.52
N THR A 84 -1.81 -4.76 -9.40
CA THR A 84 -2.46 -3.87 -8.45
C THR A 84 -2.55 -2.47 -9.00
N ILE A 85 -1.47 -1.96 -9.59
CA ILE A 85 -1.44 -0.64 -10.23
C ILE A 85 -2.50 -0.58 -11.34
N ILE A 86 -2.53 -1.56 -12.25
CA ILE A 86 -3.53 -1.67 -13.32
C ILE A 86 -4.95 -1.67 -12.75
N TYR A 87 -5.18 -2.43 -11.67
CA TYR A 87 -6.49 -2.44 -11.01
C TYR A 87 -6.85 -1.06 -10.43
N MET A 88 -5.92 -0.38 -9.77
CA MET A 88 -6.15 0.94 -9.16
C MET A 88 -6.41 2.02 -10.22
N GLU A 89 -5.70 1.99 -11.34
CA GLU A 89 -5.91 2.91 -12.48
C GLU A 89 -7.31 2.75 -13.09
N ASN A 90 -7.78 1.50 -13.23
CA ASN A 90 -9.14 1.24 -13.73
C ASN A 90 -10.23 1.64 -12.73
N ARG A 91 -9.95 1.48 -11.42
CA ARG A 91 -10.88 1.80 -10.34
C ARG A 91 -11.02 3.31 -10.11
N PHE A 92 -9.91 4.04 -10.07
CA PHE A 92 -9.85 5.45 -9.67
C PHE A 92 -9.64 6.37 -10.88
N LYS A 93 -10.68 6.46 -11.73
CA LYS A 93 -10.62 7.18 -13.01
C LYS A 93 -10.37 8.68 -12.87
N ASN A 94 -10.78 9.29 -11.75
CA ASN A 94 -10.51 10.70 -11.44
C ASN A 94 -9.29 10.88 -10.53
N GLY A 95 -8.39 9.88 -10.46
CA GLY A 95 -7.13 9.94 -9.74
C GLY A 95 -7.29 10.24 -8.25
N LEU A 96 -6.51 11.20 -7.74
CA LEU A 96 -6.44 11.55 -6.31
C LEU A 96 -7.80 11.89 -5.68
N LYS A 97 -8.75 12.42 -6.46
CA LYS A 97 -10.11 12.73 -5.97
C LYS A 97 -10.83 11.46 -5.53
N ASP A 98 -10.87 10.44 -6.39
CA ASP A 98 -11.55 9.18 -6.09
C ASP A 98 -10.83 8.39 -4.99
N ILE A 99 -9.49 8.43 -5.00
CA ILE A 99 -8.65 7.80 -3.98
C ILE A 99 -8.96 8.38 -2.60
N THR A 100 -9.00 9.71 -2.48
CA THR A 100 -9.25 10.39 -1.21
C THR A 100 -10.68 10.13 -0.71
N ALA A 101 -11.66 10.17 -1.61
CA ALA A 101 -13.05 9.82 -1.26
C ALA A 101 -13.18 8.36 -0.78
N PHE A 102 -12.46 7.44 -1.43
CA PHE A 102 -12.46 6.03 -1.03
C PHE A 102 -11.83 5.83 0.34
N LEU A 103 -10.67 6.42 0.61
CA LEU A 103 -10.04 6.35 1.94
C LEU A 103 -10.95 6.92 3.03
N ALA A 104 -11.61 8.06 2.77
CA ALA A 104 -12.56 8.64 3.72
C ALA A 104 -13.74 7.70 4.04
N SER A 105 -14.21 6.92 3.05
CA SER A 105 -15.28 5.93 3.26
C SER A 105 -14.89 4.70 4.07
N LEU A 106 -13.60 4.50 4.34
CA LEU A 106 -13.11 3.39 5.16
C LEU A 106 -13.01 3.76 6.65
N ILE A 107 -13.04 5.05 6.97
CA ILE A 107 -13.11 5.56 8.35
C ILE A 107 -14.54 5.27 8.88
N PRO A 108 -14.68 4.78 10.12
CA PRO A 108 -15.98 4.55 10.76
C PRO A 108 -16.88 5.79 10.80
#